data_AF-A0A9D6LXF8-F1
#
_entry.id   AF-A0A9D6LXF8-F1
#
_cell.length_a   1.000
_cell.length_b   1.000
_cell.length_c   1.000
_cell.angle_alpha   90.00
_cell.angle_beta   90.00
_cell.angle_gamma   90.00
#
_symmetry.space_group_name_H-M   'P 1'
#
loop_
_entity.id
_entity.type
_entity.pdbx_description
1 polymer ?
#
loop_
_entity_poly.entity_id
_entity_poly.type
_entity_poly.pdbx_seq_one_letter_code
_entity_poly.pdbx_strand_id
1 'polypeptide(L)'
;MGRRIFAIAAVALFLAAALQPAEAPDKTQPKGAAPRWKDNELKKAIEARFSRSAIAADHFRVEVKEGAAYITGKTDVMQHKGVATRLARSVGAKEVHNEVEVSEAARQKAAAQLARGRKAAAK
;
A
#
# COMPACT_ATOMS: atom_id res chain seq x y z
N MET A 1 -26.65 -64.84 7.35
CA MET A 1 -26.33 -64.56 8.78
C MET A 1 -24.84 -64.84 8.96
N GLY A 2 -23.92 -63.93 9.22
CA GLY A 2 -23.97 -62.69 9.99
C GLY A 2 -22.97 -62.84 11.15
N ARG A 3 -21.86 -62.08 11.09
CA ARG A 3 -20.96 -61.59 12.16
C ARG A 3 -19.48 -61.68 11.70
N ARG A 4 -18.78 -60.56 11.43
CA ARG A 4 -18.16 -59.60 12.39
C ARG A 4 -17.07 -60.32 13.20
N ILE A 5 -15.81 -59.91 13.33
CA ILE A 5 -15.23 -58.55 13.47
C ILE A 5 -13.70 -58.74 13.71
N PHE A 6 -12.90 -57.78 13.21
CA PHE A 6 -11.62 -57.27 13.73
C PHE A 6 -10.29 -58.00 13.49
N ALA A 7 -9.52 -57.35 12.61
CA ALA A 7 -8.10 -57.53 12.38
C ALA A 7 -7.26 -56.97 13.54
N ILE A 8 -6.44 -57.87 14.06
CA ILE A 8 -5.09 -57.74 14.61
C ILE A 8 -4.56 -56.29 14.71
N ALA A 9 -4.45 -55.81 15.95
CA ALA A 9 -3.52 -54.76 16.34
C ALA A 9 -2.20 -55.43 16.76
N ALA A 10 -1.10 -55.05 16.11
CA ALA A 10 0.24 -55.23 16.66
C ALA A 10 1.05 -53.97 16.33
N VAL A 11 1.29 -53.22 17.39
CA VAL A 11 1.94 -51.92 17.46
C VAL A 11 3.43 -52.08 17.19
N ALA A 12 3.95 -51.41 16.17
CA ALA A 12 5.38 -51.13 16.04
C ALA A 12 5.62 -49.69 16.50
N LEU A 13 6.19 -49.58 17.70
CA LEU A 13 6.63 -48.35 18.35
C LEU A 13 7.88 -47.83 17.61
N PHE A 14 7.75 -46.80 16.78
CA PHE A 14 8.90 -46.01 16.32
C PHE A 14 8.80 -44.60 16.90
N LEU A 15 9.63 -44.40 17.92
CA LEU A 15 9.85 -43.15 18.64
C LEU A 15 10.86 -42.31 17.84
N ALA A 16 10.39 -41.32 17.09
CA ALA A 16 11.24 -40.27 16.50
C ALA A 16 10.41 -39.00 16.30
N ALA A 17 10.04 -38.36 17.41
CA ALA A 17 9.49 -37.01 17.42
C ALA A 17 10.61 -36.01 17.76
N ALA A 18 10.47 -34.81 17.20
CA ALA A 18 11.26 -33.59 17.44
C ALA A 18 12.51 -33.39 16.55
N LEU A 19 12.28 -33.09 15.27
CA LEU A 19 12.97 -32.03 14.52
C LEU A 19 12.13 -31.69 13.27
N GLN A 20 10.92 -31.17 13.51
CA GLN A 20 10.20 -30.40 12.48
C GLN A 20 10.68 -28.95 12.64
N PRO A 21 11.38 -28.35 11.65
CA PRO A 21 11.50 -26.91 11.64
C PRO A 21 10.09 -26.34 11.55
N ALA A 22 9.74 -25.46 12.49
CA ALA A 22 8.51 -24.69 12.43
C ALA A 22 8.56 -23.82 11.17
N GLU A 23 7.98 -24.32 10.08
CA GLU A 23 7.51 -23.46 9.00
C GLU A 23 6.51 -22.51 9.64
N ALA A 24 6.97 -21.31 9.95
CA ALA A 24 6.11 -20.19 10.25
C ALA A 24 5.05 -20.14 9.14
N PRO A 25 3.75 -19.97 9.47
CA PRO A 25 2.75 -19.80 8.44
C PRO A 25 3.11 -18.54 7.65
N ASP A 26 3.75 -18.74 6.50
CA ASP A 26 3.96 -17.71 5.51
C ASP A 26 2.57 -17.23 5.14
N LYS A 27 2.26 -16.02 5.60
CA LYS A 27 1.06 -15.29 5.20
C LYS A 27 1.25 -14.96 3.72
N THR A 28 1.08 -15.96 2.86
CA THR A 28 0.81 -15.81 1.44
C THR A 28 -0.57 -15.17 1.32
N GLN A 29 -0.60 -13.87 1.61
CA GLN A 29 -1.70 -13.01 1.23
C GLN A 29 -1.82 -13.15 -0.29
N PRO A 30 -3.00 -13.45 -0.85
CA PRO A 30 -3.20 -13.36 -2.28
C PRO A 30 -3.03 -11.88 -2.68
N LYS A 31 -1.81 -11.50 -3.07
CA LYS A 31 -1.46 -10.16 -3.57
C LYS A 31 -1.98 -10.05 -5.00
N GLY A 32 -3.30 -10.04 -5.15
CA GLY A 32 -3.91 -10.10 -6.47
C GLY A 32 -5.42 -9.94 -6.44
N ALA A 33 -5.96 -8.99 -5.66
CA ALA A 33 -7.24 -8.44 -6.05
C ALA A 33 -7.04 -7.85 -7.45
N ALA A 34 -7.70 -8.42 -8.46
CA ALA A 34 -7.74 -7.85 -9.80
C ALA A 34 -8.06 -6.35 -9.67
N PRO A 35 -7.38 -5.47 -10.44
CA PRO A 35 -7.66 -4.05 -10.37
C PRO A 35 -9.16 -3.89 -10.61
N ARG A 36 -9.86 -3.39 -9.59
CA ARG A 36 -11.32 -3.30 -9.62
C ARG A 36 -11.78 -2.50 -10.85
N TRP A 37 -10.92 -1.62 -11.36
CA TRP A 37 -11.16 -0.72 -12.47
C TRP A 37 -10.13 -0.94 -13.57
N LYS A 38 -10.54 -0.73 -14.83
CA LYS A 38 -9.60 -0.68 -15.96
C LYS A 38 -8.65 0.51 -15.78
N ASP A 39 -7.40 0.38 -16.19
CA ASP A 39 -6.37 1.41 -15.98
C ASP A 39 -6.80 2.82 -16.43
N ASN A 40 -7.54 2.92 -17.55
CA ASN A 40 -8.06 4.20 -18.04
C ASN A 40 -9.15 4.80 -17.14
N GLU A 41 -10.03 3.96 -16.59
CA GLU A 41 -11.06 4.40 -15.63
C GLU A 41 -10.40 4.83 -14.32
N LEU A 42 -9.39 4.08 -13.86
CA LEU A 42 -8.60 4.42 -12.70
C LEU A 42 -7.87 5.74 -12.87
N LYS A 43 -7.24 5.97 -14.03
CA LYS A 43 -6.61 7.24 -14.37
C LYS A 43 -7.60 8.40 -14.28
N LYS A 44 -8.74 8.33 -14.97
CA LYS A 44 -9.75 9.40 -14.98
C LYS A 44 -10.29 9.72 -13.60
N ALA A 45 -10.50 8.69 -12.78
CA ALA A 45 -11.00 8.89 -11.43
C ALA A 45 -9.95 9.48 -10.48
N ILE A 46 -8.67 9.12 -10.64
CA ILE A 46 -7.58 9.78 -9.92
C ILE A 46 -7.49 11.25 -10.35
N GLU A 47 -7.52 11.53 -11.65
CA GLU A 47 -7.53 12.91 -12.17
C GLU A 47 -8.71 13.71 -11.61
N ALA A 48 -9.93 13.15 -11.63
CA ALA A 48 -11.11 13.80 -11.07
C ALA A 48 -10.98 14.09 -9.55
N ARG A 49 -10.35 13.19 -8.79
CA ARG A 49 -10.05 13.43 -7.37
C ARG A 49 -9.00 14.52 -7.18
N PHE A 50 -8.01 14.58 -8.05
CA PHE A 50 -6.94 15.57 -8.00
C PHE A 50 -7.51 16.96 -8.30
N SER A 51 -8.35 17.10 -9.33
CA SER A 51 -9.02 18.35 -9.67
C SER A 51 -9.94 18.88 -8.57
N ARG A 52 -10.49 17.99 -7.73
CA ARG A 52 -11.33 18.36 -6.57
C ARG A 52 -10.54 18.70 -5.30
N SER A 53 -9.21 18.60 -5.34
CA SER A 53 -8.34 18.73 -4.18
C SER A 53 -7.42 19.94 -4.31
N ALA A 54 -6.82 20.37 -3.20
CA ALA A 54 -5.87 21.50 -3.18
C ALA A 54 -4.62 21.28 -4.06
N ILE A 55 -4.35 20.03 -4.45
CA ILE A 55 -3.24 19.65 -5.34
C ILE A 55 -3.51 19.96 -6.82
N ALA A 56 -4.72 20.38 -7.19
CA ALA A 56 -5.07 20.71 -8.57
C ALA A 56 -4.20 21.85 -9.15
N ALA A 57 -3.77 22.78 -8.29
CA ALA A 57 -2.95 23.93 -8.69
C ALA A 57 -1.55 23.54 -9.20
N ASP A 58 -1.02 22.39 -8.77
CA ASP A 58 0.32 21.92 -9.14
C ASP A 58 0.34 21.16 -10.48
N HIS A 59 -0.83 20.91 -11.09
CA HIS A 59 -0.97 20.23 -12.39
C HIS A 59 -0.16 18.93 -12.53
N PHE A 60 -0.23 18.05 -11.52
CA PHE A 60 0.45 16.75 -11.53
C PHE A 60 0.01 15.88 -12.71
N ARG A 61 0.97 15.21 -13.35
CA ARG A 61 0.71 14.20 -14.38
C ARG A 61 0.49 12.85 -13.71
N VAL A 62 -0.59 12.17 -14.08
CA VAL A 62 -0.96 10.86 -13.57
C VAL A 62 -0.97 9.85 -14.73
N GLU A 63 -0.19 8.79 -14.58
CA GLU A 63 -0.25 7.61 -15.43
C GLU A 63 -0.64 6.39 -14.60
N VAL A 64 -1.35 5.46 -15.21
CA VAL A 64 -1.71 4.20 -14.56
C VAL A 64 -1.29 3.06 -15.47
N LYS A 65 -0.55 2.09 -14.91
CA LYS A 65 -0.12 0.88 -15.61
C LYS A 65 -0.35 -0.30 -14.70
N GLU A 66 -1.15 -1.27 -15.13
CA GLU A 66 -1.43 -2.50 -14.38
C GLU A 66 -1.99 -2.25 -12.97
N GLY A 67 -2.80 -1.19 -12.83
CA GLY A 67 -3.33 -0.74 -11.54
C GLY A 67 -2.35 -0.02 -10.61
N ALA A 68 -1.10 0.21 -11.03
CA ALA A 68 -0.13 1.06 -10.34
C ALA A 68 -0.21 2.51 -10.86
N ALA A 69 -0.33 3.47 -9.94
CA ALA A 69 -0.41 4.90 -10.27
C ALA A 69 0.97 5.56 -10.18
N TYR A 70 1.42 6.15 -11.28
CA TYR A 70 2.65 6.93 -11.41
C TYR A 70 2.30 8.40 -11.43
N ILE A 71 2.84 9.15 -10.48
CA ILE A 71 2.53 10.56 -10.28
C ILE A 71 3.82 11.35 -10.41
N THR A 72 3.86 12.26 -11.38
CA THR A 72 5.01 13.11 -11.67
C THR A 72 4.62 14.58 -11.66
N GLY A 73 5.58 15.45 -11.34
CA GLY A 73 5.41 16.90 -11.36
C GLY A 73 6.25 17.60 -10.30
N LYS A 74 6.02 18.90 -10.15
CA LYS A 74 6.75 19.75 -9.19
C LYS A 74 5.77 20.39 -8.22
N THR A 75 6.19 20.58 -6.99
CA THR A 75 5.39 21.30 -5.99
C THR A 75 6.26 22.11 -5.06
N ASP A 76 5.71 23.24 -4.63
CA ASP A 76 6.30 24.11 -3.59
C ASP A 76 5.75 23.81 -2.20
N VAL A 77 4.98 22.73 -2.05
CA VAL A 77 4.39 22.31 -0.78
C VAL A 77 4.66 20.82 -0.55
N MET A 78 5.47 20.52 0.47
CA MET A 78 5.83 19.14 0.83
C MET A 78 4.59 18.26 1.08
N GLN A 79 3.55 18.83 1.68
CA GLN A 79 2.32 18.12 2.01
C GLN A 79 1.56 17.62 0.77
N HIS A 80 1.66 18.33 -0.37
CA HIS A 80 0.94 17.97 -1.59
C HIS A 80 1.42 16.61 -2.13
N LYS A 81 2.71 16.29 -1.97
CA LYS A 81 3.25 14.96 -2.28
C LYS A 81 2.52 13.86 -1.51
N GLY A 82 2.37 14.00 -0.20
CA GLY A 82 1.67 13.02 0.64
C GLY A 82 0.17 12.91 0.33
N VAL A 83 -0.47 14.05 0.04
CA VAL A 83 -1.90 14.08 -0.33
C VAL A 83 -2.14 13.36 -1.66
N ALA A 84 -1.30 13.58 -2.67
CA ALA A 84 -1.39 12.89 -3.95
C ALA A 84 -1.35 11.36 -3.79
N THR A 85 -0.43 10.86 -2.95
CA THR A 85 -0.36 9.43 -2.64
C THR A 85 -1.63 8.92 -1.95
N ARG A 86 -2.15 9.68 -0.97
CA ARG A 86 -3.34 9.26 -0.24
C ARG A 86 -4.58 9.23 -1.13
N LEU A 87 -4.72 10.20 -2.02
CA LEU A 87 -5.82 10.27 -2.97
C LEU A 87 -5.77 9.10 -3.96
N ALA A 88 -4.62 8.83 -4.57
CA ALA A 88 -4.46 7.69 -5.49
C ALA A 88 -4.83 6.36 -4.82
N ARG A 89 -4.39 6.13 -3.58
CA ARG A 89 -4.78 4.93 -2.79
C ARG A 89 -6.28 4.90 -2.48
N SER A 90 -6.88 6.03 -2.13
CA SER A 90 -8.32 6.10 -1.81
C SER A 90 -9.23 5.77 -2.99
N VAL A 91 -8.74 5.97 -4.22
CA VAL A 91 -9.45 5.64 -5.45
C VAL A 91 -9.37 4.14 -5.77
N GLY A 92 -8.34 3.45 -5.27
CA GLY A 92 -8.15 2.01 -5.47
C GLY A 92 -6.88 1.64 -6.25
N ALA A 93 -5.89 2.55 -6.34
CA ALA A 93 -4.59 2.19 -6.88
C ALA A 93 -3.92 1.10 -6.03
N LYS A 94 -3.43 0.04 -6.68
CA LYS A 94 -2.76 -1.09 -6.01
C LYS A 94 -1.41 -0.66 -5.45
N GLU A 95 -0.64 0.04 -6.27
CA GLU A 95 0.67 0.60 -5.93
C GLU A 95 0.70 2.06 -6.38
N VAL A 96 1.48 2.90 -5.68
CA VAL A 96 1.59 4.33 -5.97
C VAL A 96 3.05 4.73 -5.99
N HIS A 97 3.54 5.08 -7.17
CA HIS A 97 4.88 5.59 -7.42
C HIS A 97 4.80 7.11 -7.48
N ASN A 98 5.35 7.77 -6.46
CA ASN A 98 5.29 9.22 -6.33
C ASN A 98 6.66 9.83 -6.61
N GLU A 99 6.83 10.28 -7.84
CA GLU A 99 8.02 10.92 -8.37
C GLU A 99 7.86 12.45 -8.40
N VAL A 100 7.00 13.01 -7.53
CA VAL A 100 6.87 14.46 -7.40
C VAL A 100 8.12 15.04 -6.75
N GLU A 101 8.70 16.03 -7.42
CA GLU A 101 9.82 16.83 -6.95
C GLU A 101 9.31 17.97 -6.06
N VAL A 102 9.85 18.05 -4.85
CA VAL A 102 9.57 19.14 -3.90
C VAL A 102 10.74 20.10 -3.90
N SER A 103 10.48 21.37 -4.17
CA SER A 103 11.53 22.41 -4.23
C SER A 103 12.26 22.56 -2.90
N GLU A 104 13.55 22.94 -2.93
CA GLU A 104 14.36 23.14 -1.72
C GLU A 104 13.75 24.24 -0.82
N ALA A 105 13.23 25.31 -1.44
CA ALA A 105 12.54 26.39 -0.74
C ALA A 105 11.31 25.88 0.04
N ALA A 106 10.54 24.98 -0.55
CA ALA A 106 9.41 24.33 0.10
C ALA A 106 9.83 23.51 1.32
N ARG A 107 10.93 22.75 1.21
CA ARG A 107 11.45 21.95 2.32
C ARG A 107 11.92 22.84 3.47
N GLN A 108 12.64 23.92 3.18
CA GLN A 108 13.09 24.87 4.19
C GLN A 108 11.90 25.54 4.90
N LYS A 109 10.88 25.96 4.15
CA LYS A 109 9.65 26.55 4.70
C LYS A 109 8.91 25.57 5.60
N ALA A 110 8.75 24.31 5.17
CA ALA A 110 8.12 23.27 5.97
C ALA A 110 8.91 22.98 7.26
N ALA A 111 10.24 22.88 7.18
CA ALA A 111 11.10 22.67 8.35
C ALA A 111 10.98 23.82 9.35
N ALA A 112 10.96 25.08 8.88
CA ALA A 112 10.76 26.24 9.73
C ALA A 112 9.38 26.24 10.42
N GLN A 113 8.32 25.85 9.71
CA GLN A 113 6.98 25.75 10.30
C GLN A 113 6.87 24.63 11.34
N LEU A 114 7.47 23.46 11.08
CA LEU A 114 7.53 22.36 12.05
C LEU A 114 8.30 22.76 13.30
N ALA A 115 9.42 23.49 13.16
CA ALA A 115 10.19 23.99 14.29
C ALA A 115 9.37 24.97 15.15
N ARG A 116 8.60 25.86 14.52
CA ARG A 116 7.69 26.79 15.21
C ARG A 116 6.56 26.04 15.94
N GLY A 117 5.89 25.10 15.27
CA GLY A 117 4.80 24.32 15.85
C GLY A 117 5.25 23.49 17.06
N ARG A 118 6.43 22.87 16.98
CA ARG A 118 7.01 22.12 18.11
C ARG A 118 7.29 23.00 19.33
N LYS A 119 7.74 24.24 19.13
CA LYS A 119 7.97 25.17 20.25
C LYS A 119 6.67 25.71 20.86
N ALA A 120 5.63 25.89 20.06
CA ALA A 120 4.32 26.33 20.55
C ALA A 120 3.61 25.25 21.37
N ALA A 121 3.77 23.97 21.04
CA ALA A 121 3.16 22.86 21.76
C ALA A 121 3.88 22.48 23.07
N ALA A 122 5.10 22.99 23.30
CA ALA A 122 5.89 22.73 24.49
C ALA A 122 5.76 23.83 25.57
N LYS A 123 4.90 24.83 25.33
CA LYS A 123 4.57 25.92 26.25
C LYS A 123 3.15 25.73 26.75
#